data_AF-A0A1M7ERA1-F1
#
_entry.id   AF-A0A1M7ERA1-F1
#
_cell.length_a   1.000
_cell.length_b   1.000
_cell.length_c   1.000
_cell.angle_alpha   90.00
_cell.angle_beta   90.00
_cell.angle_gamma   90.00
#
_symmetry.space_group_name_H-M   'P 1'
#
loop_
_entity.id
_entity.type
_entity.pdbx_description
1 polymer ?
#
loop_
_entity_poly.entity_id
_entity_poly.type
_entity_poly.pdbx_seq_one_letter_code
_entity_poly.pdbx_strand_id
1 'polypeptide(L)'
;MTNSTAKRNGRSIVTDINHAPKKTLTLTLCFTQEQADRMMKVRRVLPIVEDRQEPQIDARKLWEKIGKPHGRFRDWAEDYIKSLLGNDAEKSARFQGEIEVEESLVGKRKNVKQIDYKLSRDVAAKLAMQANTVEGDEIRQYFLDMEECVLRLSKHQPERVQSLIQLDNAITHHFRSKVGRKAQDGKISKGAVPSEAASREKLLKPALFIRTPNERFTSRGDRDRPAFMSYGR
;
A
#
# COMPACT_ATOMS: atom_id res chain seq x y z
N MET A 1 -7.55 -8.82 -43.32
CA MET A 1 -7.77 -8.17 -42.03
C MET A 1 -6.48 -8.26 -41.22
N THR A 2 -5.74 -7.15 -41.10
CA THR A 2 -4.45 -7.11 -40.40
C THR A 2 -4.67 -6.81 -38.92
N ASN A 3 -4.46 -7.81 -38.06
CA ASN A 3 -4.47 -7.61 -36.62
C ASN A 3 -3.27 -6.75 -36.21
N SER A 4 -3.51 -5.48 -35.94
CA SER A 4 -2.56 -4.57 -35.30
C SER A 4 -2.21 -5.10 -33.92
N THR A 5 -1.04 -5.71 -33.77
CA THR A 5 -0.49 -6.09 -32.47
C THR A 5 -0.22 -4.82 -31.67
N ALA A 6 -1.07 -4.54 -30.69
CA ALA A 6 -0.94 -3.39 -29.81
C ALA A 6 0.44 -3.39 -29.14
N LYS A 7 1.25 -2.38 -29.46
CA LYS A 7 2.59 -2.19 -28.88
C LYS A 7 2.44 -1.91 -27.39
N ARG A 8 2.79 -2.90 -26.55
CA ARG A 8 2.74 -2.78 -25.08
C ARG A 8 3.66 -1.64 -24.64
N ASN A 9 3.07 -0.58 -24.11
CA ASN A 9 3.76 0.67 -23.71
C ASN A 9 3.85 0.82 -22.18
N GLY A 10 3.63 -0.25 -21.41
CA GLY A 10 3.66 -0.21 -19.96
C GLY A 10 2.50 0.55 -19.30
N ARG A 11 1.53 1.11 -20.05
CA ARG A 11 0.36 1.77 -19.44
C ARG A 11 -0.44 0.87 -18.51
N SER A 12 -0.46 -0.44 -18.77
CA SER A 12 -1.10 -1.44 -17.89
C SER A 12 -0.43 -1.57 -16.52
N ILE A 13 0.81 -1.07 -16.36
CA ILE A 13 1.56 -1.06 -15.09
C ILE A 13 1.14 0.14 -14.23
N VAL A 14 0.60 1.20 -14.85
CA VAL A 14 0.16 2.44 -14.17
C VAL A 14 -1.28 2.30 -13.68
N THR A 15 -1.55 1.27 -12.88
CA THR A 15 -2.83 1.18 -12.17
C THR A 15 -2.56 1.42 -10.70
N ASP A 16 -2.89 2.63 -10.23
CA ASP A 16 -2.87 2.97 -8.81
C ASP A 16 -3.96 2.18 -8.07
N ILE A 17 -3.64 1.71 -6.86
CA ILE A 17 -4.52 0.90 -6.02
C ILE A 17 -5.83 1.64 -5.69
N ASN A 18 -5.77 2.96 -5.55
CA ASN A 18 -6.95 3.80 -5.32
C ASN A 18 -7.86 3.91 -6.56
N HIS A 19 -7.34 3.60 -7.75
CA HIS A 19 -8.01 3.79 -9.04
C HIS A 19 -8.19 2.50 -9.85
N ALA A 20 -7.77 1.35 -9.32
CA ALA A 20 -7.88 0.06 -10.00
C ALA A 20 -9.33 -0.23 -10.45
N PRO A 21 -9.58 -0.50 -11.74
CA PRO A 21 -10.93 -0.76 -12.22
C PRO A 21 -11.40 -2.15 -11.77
N LYS A 22 -12.73 -2.32 -11.64
CA LYS A 22 -13.36 -3.59 -11.22
C LYS A 22 -12.87 -4.81 -12.00
N LYS A 23 -12.66 -4.64 -13.30
CA LYS A 23 -12.15 -5.69 -14.20
C LYS A 23 -10.75 -6.17 -13.79
N THR A 24 -9.88 -5.30 -13.30
CA THR A 24 -8.56 -5.68 -12.79
C THR A 24 -8.67 -6.42 -11.46
N LEU A 25 -9.54 -5.95 -10.55
CA LEU A 25 -9.76 -6.62 -9.26
C LEU A 25 -10.29 -8.06 -9.45
N THR A 26 -11.21 -8.25 -10.38
CA THR A 26 -11.83 -9.56 -10.63
C THR A 26 -10.94 -10.49 -11.46
N LEU A 27 -10.42 -10.03 -12.61
CA LEU A 27 -9.67 -10.90 -13.52
C LEU A 27 -8.23 -11.14 -13.09
N THR A 28 -7.58 -10.15 -12.48
CA THR A 28 -6.15 -10.24 -12.13
C THR A 28 -5.94 -10.66 -10.68
N LEU A 29 -6.75 -10.11 -9.76
CA LEU A 29 -6.60 -10.38 -8.32
C LEU A 29 -7.60 -11.43 -7.80
N CYS A 30 -8.43 -11.99 -8.69
CA CYS A 30 -9.36 -13.08 -8.38
C CYS A 30 -10.36 -12.75 -7.25
N PHE A 31 -10.75 -11.48 -7.12
CA PHE A 31 -11.84 -11.10 -6.23
C PHE A 31 -13.20 -11.46 -6.84
N THR A 32 -14.17 -11.76 -5.98
CA THR A 32 -15.57 -11.87 -6.43
C THR A 32 -16.09 -10.50 -6.86
N GLN A 33 -17.20 -10.50 -7.60
CA GLN A 33 -17.85 -9.27 -8.05
C GLN A 33 -18.25 -8.38 -6.86
N GLU A 34 -18.76 -9.00 -5.80
CA GLU A 34 -19.17 -8.35 -4.55
C GLU A 34 -17.98 -7.77 -3.79
N GLN A 35 -16.89 -8.55 -3.65
CA GLN A 35 -15.65 -8.07 -3.05
C GLN A 35 -15.11 -6.86 -3.82
N ALA A 36 -15.08 -6.92 -5.15
CA ALA A 36 -14.60 -5.83 -5.97
C ALA A 36 -15.46 -4.55 -5.84
N ASP A 37 -16.78 -4.68 -5.76
CA ASP A 37 -17.67 -3.54 -5.50
C ASP A 37 -17.43 -2.90 -4.14
N ARG A 38 -17.32 -3.73 -3.11
CA ARG A 38 -17.04 -3.29 -1.74
C ARG A 38 -15.69 -2.59 -1.65
N MET A 39 -14.63 -3.16 -2.23
CA MET A 39 -13.31 -2.51 -2.30
C MET A 39 -13.35 -1.15 -3.00
N MET A 40 -14.08 -1.05 -4.11
CA MET A 40 -14.25 0.20 -4.84
C MET A 40 -15.02 1.25 -4.04
N LYS A 41 -16.01 0.83 -3.24
CA LYS A 41 -16.77 1.72 -2.36
C LYS A 41 -15.90 2.19 -1.19
N VAL A 42 -15.25 1.27 -0.47
CA VAL A 42 -14.49 1.59 0.73
C VAL A 42 -13.27 2.46 0.43
N ARG A 43 -12.53 2.24 -0.67
CA ARG A 43 -11.38 3.11 -1.00
C ARG A 43 -11.76 4.57 -1.32
N ARG A 44 -13.03 4.85 -1.62
CA ARG A 44 -13.53 6.23 -1.76
C ARG A 44 -13.82 6.89 -0.42
N VAL A 45 -14.02 6.09 0.62
CA VAL A 45 -14.23 6.53 2.01
C VAL A 45 -12.88 6.65 2.72
N LEU A 46 -12.07 5.60 2.62
CA LEU A 46 -10.76 5.44 3.24
C LEU A 46 -9.71 5.19 2.15
N PRO A 47 -9.21 6.25 1.48
CA PRO A 47 -8.17 6.10 0.48
C PRO A 47 -6.87 5.58 1.13
N ILE A 48 -6.08 4.86 0.34
CA ILE A 48 -4.73 4.47 0.73
C ILE A 48 -3.83 5.69 0.52
N VAL A 49 -3.19 6.14 1.59
CA VAL A 49 -2.31 7.31 1.64
C VAL A 49 -0.90 6.87 2.06
N GLU A 50 0.12 7.64 1.66
CA GLU A 50 1.51 7.35 2.04
C GLU A 50 1.77 7.64 3.52
N ASP A 51 1.33 8.80 4.00
CA ASP A 51 1.30 9.12 5.43
C ASP A 51 -0.08 8.87 6.02
N ARG A 52 -0.19 7.85 6.86
CA ARG A 52 -1.44 7.44 7.50
C ARG A 52 -1.82 8.28 8.72
N GLN A 53 -0.86 9.01 9.30
CA GLN A 53 -1.03 9.78 10.52
C GLN A 53 -1.36 11.25 10.24
N GLU A 54 -1.01 11.75 9.05
CA GLU A 54 -1.38 13.11 8.65
C GLU A 54 -2.91 13.27 8.51
N PRO A 55 -3.51 14.34 9.08
CA PRO A 55 -4.95 14.56 9.06
C PRO A 55 -5.40 15.09 7.69
N GLN A 56 -5.89 14.18 6.85
CA GLN A 56 -6.30 14.49 5.47
C GLN A 56 -7.80 14.24 5.21
N ILE A 57 -8.48 13.48 6.08
CA ILE A 57 -9.86 13.04 5.86
C ILE A 57 -10.84 13.94 6.61
N ASP A 58 -11.74 14.58 5.86
CA ASP A 58 -12.85 15.37 6.40
C ASP A 58 -13.83 14.48 7.17
N ALA A 59 -13.97 14.73 8.48
CA ALA A 59 -14.81 13.95 9.38
C ALA A 59 -16.30 14.04 9.04
N ARG A 60 -16.78 15.17 8.52
CA ARG A 60 -18.19 15.35 8.14
C ARG A 60 -18.51 14.51 6.92
N LYS A 61 -17.62 14.50 5.92
CA LYS A 61 -17.76 13.63 4.74
C LYS A 61 -17.65 12.15 5.11
N LEU A 62 -16.77 11.82 6.06
CA LEU A 62 -16.68 10.45 6.59
C LEU A 62 -18.02 10.04 7.23
N TRP A 63 -18.54 10.87 8.14
CA TRP A 63 -19.83 10.66 8.82
C TRP A 63 -20.99 10.43 7.84
N GLU A 64 -21.06 11.21 6.76
CA GLU A 64 -22.07 11.00 5.71
C GLU A 64 -21.90 9.66 4.98
N LYS A 65 -20.65 9.30 4.66
CA LYS A 65 -20.32 8.07 3.92
C LYS A 65 -20.48 6.80 4.74
N ILE A 66 -20.41 6.87 6.06
CA ILE A 66 -20.61 5.73 6.97
C ILE A 66 -22.08 5.63 7.45
N GLY A 67 -23.03 6.30 6.78
CA GLY A 67 -24.46 6.14 7.06
C GLY A 67 -25.01 7.04 8.17
N LYS A 68 -24.33 8.14 8.50
CA LYS A 68 -24.78 9.14 9.48
C LYS A 68 -25.12 8.56 10.86
N PRO A 69 -24.17 7.86 11.51
CA PRO A 69 -24.36 7.35 12.86
C PRO A 69 -24.77 8.50 13.81
N HIS A 70 -25.63 8.22 14.77
CA HIS A 70 -26.24 9.20 15.70
C HIS A 70 -27.14 10.27 15.04
N GLY A 71 -27.36 10.20 13.72
CA GLY A 71 -28.28 11.08 12.98
C GLY A 71 -27.80 12.53 12.79
N ARG A 72 -27.08 13.10 13.76
CA ARG A 72 -26.46 14.43 13.68
C ARG A 72 -24.94 14.34 13.86
N PHE A 73 -24.21 15.06 13.00
CA PHE A 73 -22.75 15.11 13.05
C PHE A 73 -22.21 15.58 14.40
N ARG A 74 -22.84 16.58 15.02
CA ARG A 74 -22.42 17.13 16.31
C ARG A 74 -22.41 16.05 17.40
N ASP A 75 -23.47 15.27 17.48
CA ASP A 75 -23.65 14.26 18.52
C ASP A 75 -22.62 13.13 18.33
N TRP A 76 -22.40 12.71 17.08
CA TRP A 76 -21.36 11.75 16.74
C TRP A 76 -19.94 12.28 17.04
N ALA A 77 -19.65 13.53 16.71
CA ALA A 77 -18.34 14.13 16.97
C ALA A 77 -18.07 14.31 18.47
N GLU A 78 -19.11 14.61 19.27
CA GLU A 78 -19.01 14.65 20.74
C GLU A 78 -18.65 13.29 21.32
N ASP A 79 -19.37 12.25 20.91
CA ASP A 79 -19.22 10.90 21.47
C ASP A 79 -17.90 10.24 21.06
N TYR A 80 -17.43 10.45 19.82
CA TYR A 80 -16.30 9.70 19.27
C TYR A 80 -15.04 10.53 19.00
N ILE A 81 -15.15 11.79 18.58
CA ILE A 81 -13.96 12.60 18.25
C ILE A 81 -13.48 13.35 19.48
N LYS A 82 -14.37 14.03 20.19
CA LYS A 82 -14.01 14.79 21.39
C LYS A 82 -13.63 13.90 22.56
N SER A 83 -14.21 12.71 22.67
CA SER A 83 -13.78 11.72 23.66
C SER A 83 -12.34 11.25 23.46
N LEU A 84 -11.83 11.23 22.21
CA LEU A 84 -10.42 10.93 21.92
C LEU A 84 -9.50 12.12 22.25
N LEU A 85 -10.01 13.34 22.16
CA LEU A 85 -9.32 14.58 22.50
C LEU A 85 -9.39 14.95 24.00
N GLY A 86 -10.26 14.28 24.77
CA GLY A 86 -10.62 14.63 26.14
C GLY A 86 -9.47 14.61 27.16
N ASN A 87 -9.75 15.12 28.36
CA ASN A 87 -8.82 15.56 29.43
C ASN A 87 -7.74 14.57 29.93
N ASP A 88 -7.70 13.33 29.44
CA ASP A 88 -6.60 12.42 29.71
C ASP A 88 -5.38 12.85 28.88
N ALA A 89 -4.40 13.48 29.52
CA ALA A 89 -3.17 13.93 28.87
C ALA A 89 -2.48 12.82 28.04
N GLU A 90 -2.58 11.56 28.48
CA GLU A 90 -2.08 10.41 27.74
C GLU A 90 -2.87 10.09 26.46
N LYS A 91 -4.20 10.27 26.45
CA LYS A 91 -5.03 10.05 25.26
C LYS A 91 -4.83 11.19 24.27
N SER A 92 -4.83 12.43 24.74
CA SER A 92 -4.58 13.61 23.90
C SER A 92 -3.19 13.56 23.24
N ALA A 93 -2.16 13.11 23.98
CA ALA A 93 -0.81 12.93 23.43
C ALA A 93 -0.73 11.83 22.35
N ARG A 94 -1.53 10.76 22.47
CA ARG A 94 -1.55 9.65 21.48
C ARG A 94 -2.15 10.05 20.14
N PHE A 95 -3.06 11.02 20.11
CA PHE A 95 -3.70 11.51 18.89
C PHE A 95 -3.18 12.89 18.47
N GLN A 96 -2.12 13.37 19.12
CA GLN A 96 -1.53 14.67 18.83
C GLN A 96 -0.95 14.66 17.41
N GLY A 97 -1.50 15.51 16.54
CA GLY A 97 -1.14 15.56 15.13
C GLY A 97 -1.95 14.62 14.23
N GLU A 98 -2.81 13.74 14.77
CA GLU A 98 -3.69 12.88 13.97
C GLU A 98 -5.11 13.45 13.79
N ILE A 99 -5.48 14.46 14.57
CA ILE A 99 -6.77 15.15 14.48
C ILE A 99 -6.51 16.65 14.43
N GLU A 100 -6.99 17.31 13.38
CA GLU A 100 -6.97 18.77 13.24
C GLU A 100 -8.39 19.30 13.42
N VAL A 101 -8.54 20.33 14.27
CA VAL A 101 -9.83 20.98 14.55
C VAL A 101 -9.91 22.26 13.73
N GLU A 102 -10.95 22.38 12.91
CA GLU A 102 -11.21 23.56 12.11
C GLU A 102 -12.45 24.29 12.63
N GLU A 103 -12.26 25.51 13.13
CA GLU A 103 -13.37 26.37 13.53
C GLU A 103 -13.70 27.36 12.41
N SER A 104 -14.96 27.34 11.95
CA SER A 104 -15.45 28.26 10.93
C SER A 104 -16.72 29.00 11.40
N LEU A 105 -16.91 30.21 10.90
CA LEU A 105 -18.11 31.00 11.15
C LEU A 105 -19.05 30.89 9.96
N VAL A 106 -20.25 30.34 10.19
CA VAL A 106 -21.22 29.99 9.15
C VAL A 106 -22.53 30.76 9.34
N GLY A 107 -23.29 30.92 8.24
CA GLY A 107 -24.56 31.64 8.18
C GLY A 107 -24.47 33.04 7.53
N LYS A 108 -25.62 33.60 7.11
CA LYS A 108 -25.68 34.90 6.39
C LYS A 108 -25.02 36.07 7.13
N ARG A 109 -24.92 35.98 8.46
CA ARG A 109 -24.26 36.97 9.33
C ARG A 109 -22.96 36.48 9.96
N LYS A 110 -22.45 35.28 9.63
CA LYS A 110 -21.27 34.65 10.25
C LYS A 110 -21.32 34.60 11.79
N ASN A 111 -22.51 34.43 12.37
CA ASN A 111 -22.70 34.42 13.82
C ASN A 111 -22.73 33.01 14.43
N VAL A 112 -22.73 31.96 13.61
CA VAL A 112 -22.78 30.57 14.11
C VAL A 112 -21.40 29.95 14.01
N LYS A 113 -20.83 29.55 15.15
CA LYS A 113 -19.59 28.76 15.18
C LYS A 113 -19.89 27.34 14.74
N GLN A 114 -19.21 26.87 13.69
CA GLN A 114 -19.22 25.50 13.22
C GLN A 114 -17.84 24.91 13.46
N ILE A 115 -17.80 23.77 14.14
CA ILE A 115 -16.58 23.00 14.38
C ILE A 115 -16.60 21.83 13.42
N ASP A 116 -15.57 21.74 12.59
CA ASP A 116 -15.30 20.61 11.71
C ASP A 116 -13.94 20.00 12.10
N TYR A 117 -13.70 18.78 11.63
CA TYR A 117 -12.51 18.02 12.00
C TYR A 117 -11.90 17.39 10.74
N LYS A 118 -10.57 17.41 10.66
CA LYS A 118 -9.81 16.53 9.77
C LYS A 118 -9.17 15.43 10.60
N LEU A 119 -9.23 14.22 10.06
CA LEU A 119 -8.79 13.00 10.71
C LEU A 119 -7.67 12.38 9.90
N SER A 120 -6.72 11.80 10.61
CA SER A 120 -5.76 10.87 10.02
C SER A 120 -6.51 9.68 9.44
N ARG A 121 -5.87 8.99 8.49
CA ARG A 121 -6.46 7.78 7.92
C ARG A 121 -6.71 6.73 8.99
N ASP A 122 -5.79 6.58 9.94
CA ASP A 122 -5.90 5.55 10.99
C ASP A 122 -7.04 5.87 11.98
N VAL A 123 -7.23 7.14 12.35
CA VAL A 123 -8.39 7.56 13.16
C VAL A 123 -9.69 7.37 12.39
N ALA A 124 -9.75 7.83 11.14
CA ALA A 124 -10.93 7.67 10.29
C ALA A 124 -11.33 6.20 10.12
N ALA A 125 -10.35 5.29 9.92
CA ALA A 125 -10.60 3.86 9.81
C ALA A 125 -11.18 3.28 11.11
N LYS A 126 -10.62 3.63 12.28
CA LYS A 126 -11.15 3.19 13.59
C LYS A 126 -12.59 3.63 13.79
N LEU A 127 -12.88 4.90 13.53
CA LEU A 127 -14.23 5.47 13.66
C LEU A 127 -15.22 4.82 12.69
N ALA A 128 -14.80 4.59 11.44
CA ALA A 128 -15.63 3.94 10.44
C ALA A 128 -15.96 2.48 10.82
N MET A 129 -14.99 1.74 11.37
CA MET A 129 -15.20 0.36 11.81
C MET A 129 -16.10 0.27 13.06
N GLN A 130 -16.08 1.28 13.93
CA GLN A 130 -16.96 1.38 15.10
C GLN A 130 -18.41 1.72 14.75
N ALA A 131 -18.68 2.26 13.55
CA ALA A 131 -20.02 2.62 13.14
C ALA A 131 -20.93 1.39 13.03
N ASN A 132 -22.01 1.39 13.81
CA ASN A 132 -23.05 0.36 13.76
C ASN A 132 -24.08 0.68 12.66
N THR A 133 -23.61 0.73 11.42
CA THR A 133 -24.39 0.98 10.20
C THR A 133 -24.07 -0.06 9.14
N VAL A 134 -24.89 -0.13 8.08
CA VAL A 134 -24.64 -1.03 6.94
C VAL A 134 -23.32 -0.67 6.26
N GLU A 135 -23.04 0.62 6.09
CA GLU A 135 -21.78 1.10 5.53
C GLU A 135 -20.57 0.81 6.42
N GLY A 136 -20.74 0.90 7.75
CA GLY A 136 -19.71 0.46 8.70
C GLY A 136 -19.41 -1.03 8.58
N ASP A 137 -20.44 -1.85 8.33
CA ASP A 137 -20.28 -3.29 8.12
C ASP A 137 -19.52 -3.62 6.84
N GLU A 138 -19.84 -2.95 5.74
CA GLU A 138 -19.08 -3.09 4.49
C GLU A 138 -17.60 -2.69 4.66
N ILE A 139 -17.31 -1.69 5.49
CA ILE A 139 -15.93 -1.29 5.80
C ILE A 139 -15.21 -2.39 6.59
N ARG A 140 -15.86 -2.99 7.60
CA ARG A 140 -15.29 -4.14 8.33
C ARG A 140 -15.04 -5.32 7.40
N GLN A 141 -16.02 -5.67 6.56
CA GLN A 141 -15.90 -6.78 5.61
C GLN A 141 -14.79 -6.52 4.57
N TYR A 142 -14.57 -5.27 4.16
CA TYR A 142 -13.44 -4.92 3.31
C TYR A 142 -12.08 -5.26 3.94
N PHE A 143 -11.89 -5.00 5.24
CA PHE A 143 -10.63 -5.36 5.89
C PHE A 143 -10.41 -6.87 5.96
N LEU A 144 -11.47 -7.66 6.13
CA LEU A 144 -11.41 -9.12 6.05
C LEU A 144 -11.06 -9.60 4.64
N ASP A 145 -11.63 -8.99 3.60
CA ASP A 145 -11.25 -9.30 2.21
C ASP A 145 -9.78 -8.96 1.91
N MET A 146 -9.26 -7.88 2.51
CA MET A 146 -7.87 -7.50 2.36
C MET A 146 -6.92 -8.48 3.05
N GLU A 147 -7.30 -9.02 4.21
CA GLU A 147 -6.55 -10.10 4.87
C GLU A 147 -6.50 -11.35 4.00
N GLU A 148 -7.64 -11.76 3.45
CA GLU A 148 -7.70 -12.89 2.53
C GLU A 148 -6.85 -12.64 1.26
N CYS A 149 -6.88 -11.42 0.73
CA CYS A 149 -6.05 -11.02 -0.41
C CYS A 149 -4.56 -11.21 -0.12
N VAL A 150 -4.08 -10.78 1.04
CA VAL A 150 -2.67 -10.94 1.43
C VAL A 150 -2.31 -12.43 1.52
N LEU A 151 -3.19 -13.28 2.05
CA LEU A 151 -2.99 -14.73 2.10
C LEU A 151 -3.01 -15.38 0.71
N ARG A 152 -3.79 -14.86 -0.24
CA ARG A 152 -3.76 -15.33 -1.63
C ARG A 152 -2.48 -14.88 -2.34
N LEU A 153 -2.04 -13.65 -2.11
CA LEU A 153 -0.79 -13.12 -2.69
C LEU A 153 0.45 -13.88 -2.20
N SER A 154 0.45 -14.40 -0.98
CA SER A 154 1.55 -15.23 -0.48
C SER A 154 1.68 -16.56 -1.24
N LYS A 155 0.58 -17.12 -1.76
CA LYS A 155 0.62 -18.33 -2.61
C LYS A 155 1.37 -18.09 -3.93
N HIS A 156 1.32 -16.86 -4.45
CA HIS A 156 2.04 -16.45 -5.66
C HIS A 156 3.45 -15.92 -5.40
N GLN A 157 3.91 -15.98 -4.15
CA GLN A 157 5.26 -15.54 -3.78
C GLN A 157 6.37 -16.27 -4.56
N PRO A 158 6.30 -17.60 -4.81
CA PRO A 158 7.32 -18.29 -5.59
C PRO A 158 7.48 -17.74 -7.02
N GLU A 159 6.37 -17.42 -7.70
CA GLU A 159 6.36 -16.86 -9.07
C GLU A 159 6.97 -15.45 -9.09
N ARG A 160 6.66 -14.64 -8.07
CA ARG A 160 7.26 -13.31 -7.89
C ARG A 160 8.76 -13.41 -7.66
N VAL A 161 9.20 -14.29 -6.76
CA VAL A 161 10.62 -14.52 -6.48
C VAL A 161 11.34 -14.99 -7.74
N GLN A 162 10.77 -15.92 -8.50
CA GLN A 162 11.34 -16.39 -9.75
C GLN A 162 11.51 -15.25 -10.77
N SER A 163 10.51 -14.36 -10.89
CA SER A 163 10.58 -13.20 -11.78
C SER A 163 11.68 -12.22 -11.37
N LEU A 164 11.86 -11.99 -10.06
CA LEU A 164 12.94 -11.16 -9.52
C LEU A 164 14.32 -11.78 -9.78
N ILE A 165 14.46 -13.11 -9.61
CA ILE A 165 15.69 -13.84 -9.93
C ILE A 165 16.02 -13.72 -11.42
N GLN A 166 15.03 -13.88 -12.30
CA GLN A 166 15.22 -13.72 -13.74
C GLN A 166 15.66 -12.30 -14.10
N LEU A 167 15.07 -11.28 -13.48
CA LEU A 167 15.45 -9.89 -13.67
C LEU A 167 16.89 -9.64 -13.17
N ASP A 168 17.25 -10.16 -11.99
CA ASP A 168 18.59 -10.04 -11.44
C ASP A 168 19.66 -10.67 -12.37
N ASN A 169 19.38 -11.89 -12.84
CA ASN A 169 20.23 -12.59 -13.80
C ASN A 169 20.38 -11.80 -15.11
N ALA A 170 19.29 -11.23 -15.63
CA ALA A 170 19.31 -10.43 -16.84
C ALA A 170 20.15 -9.15 -16.67
N ILE A 171 20.06 -8.49 -15.51
CA ILE A 171 20.88 -7.31 -15.18
C ILE A 171 22.36 -7.68 -15.09
N THR A 172 22.69 -8.76 -14.37
CA THR A 172 24.06 -9.26 -14.26
C THR A 172 24.63 -9.62 -15.64
N HIS A 173 23.85 -10.33 -16.47
CA HIS A 173 24.26 -10.65 -17.83
C HIS A 173 24.46 -9.41 -18.71
N HIS A 174 23.57 -8.41 -18.61
CA HIS A 174 23.68 -7.15 -19.33
C HIS A 174 24.99 -6.42 -19.00
N PHE A 175 25.31 -6.26 -17.71
CA PHE A 175 26.53 -5.58 -17.30
C PHE A 175 27.79 -6.36 -17.65
N ARG A 176 27.80 -7.69 -17.43
CA ARG A 176 28.93 -8.54 -17.84
C ARG A 176 29.17 -8.48 -19.34
N SER A 177 28.12 -8.53 -20.15
CA SER A 177 28.22 -8.41 -21.62
C SER A 177 28.75 -7.03 -22.04
N LYS A 178 28.22 -5.96 -21.44
CA LYS A 178 28.62 -4.58 -21.75
C LYS A 178 30.07 -4.29 -21.36
N VAL A 179 30.52 -4.79 -20.21
CA VAL A 179 31.90 -4.66 -19.73
C VAL A 179 32.83 -5.59 -20.53
N GLY A 180 32.39 -6.80 -20.88
CA GLY A 180 33.12 -7.73 -21.75
C GLY A 180 33.42 -7.14 -23.13
N ARG A 181 32.46 -6.44 -23.74
CA ARG A 181 32.70 -5.69 -25.00
C ARG A 181 33.76 -4.61 -24.83
N LYS A 182 33.75 -3.86 -23.72
CA LYS A 182 34.82 -2.88 -23.43
C LYS A 182 36.20 -3.54 -23.29
N ALA A 183 36.27 -4.77 -22.77
CA ALA A 183 37.51 -5.52 -22.69
C ALA A 183 37.98 -6.02 -24.06
N GLN A 184 37.04 -6.41 -24.94
CA GLN A 184 37.34 -6.76 -26.35
C GLN A 184 37.87 -5.55 -27.12
N ASP A 185 37.31 -4.36 -26.86
CA ASP A 185 37.77 -3.08 -27.43
C ASP A 185 39.09 -2.57 -26.82
N GLY A 186 39.72 -3.34 -25.92
CA GLY A 186 40.98 -2.96 -25.25
C GLY A 186 40.87 -1.83 -24.22
N LYS A 187 39.66 -1.35 -23.91
CA LYS A 187 39.45 -0.24 -22.96
C LYS A 187 39.64 -0.62 -21.50
N ILE A 188 39.58 -1.92 -21.19
CA ILE A 188 39.85 -2.48 -19.86
C ILE A 188 40.52 -3.85 -20.00
N SER A 189 41.24 -4.29 -18.97
CA SER A 189 41.78 -5.65 -18.90
C SER A 189 40.67 -6.70 -18.74
N LYS A 190 40.83 -7.87 -19.37
CA LYS A 190 39.91 -9.02 -19.22
C LYS A 190 39.75 -9.45 -17.75
N GLY A 191 40.81 -9.36 -16.95
CA GLY A 191 40.77 -9.70 -15.53
C GLY A 191 39.94 -8.71 -14.68
N ALA A 192 39.72 -7.49 -15.17
CA ALA A 192 38.94 -6.46 -14.48
C ALA A 192 37.43 -6.52 -14.78
N VAL A 193 37.01 -7.38 -15.72
CA VAL A 193 35.59 -7.50 -16.12
C VAL A 193 34.67 -7.87 -14.94
N PRO A 194 35.00 -8.84 -14.07
CA PRO A 194 34.13 -9.23 -12.97
C PRO A 194 33.94 -8.10 -11.92
N SER A 195 35.00 -7.40 -11.56
CA SER A 195 34.95 -6.32 -10.56
C SER A 195 34.21 -5.09 -11.09
N GLU A 196 34.46 -4.70 -12.34
CA GLU A 196 33.81 -3.56 -12.98
C GLU A 196 32.31 -3.80 -13.23
N ALA A 197 31.92 -5.03 -13.62
CA ALA A 197 30.51 -5.40 -13.73
C ALA A 197 29.80 -5.37 -12.37
N ALA A 198 30.43 -5.94 -11.33
CA ALA A 198 29.88 -5.95 -9.97
C ALA A 198 29.70 -4.54 -9.39
N SER A 199 30.63 -3.62 -9.65
CA SER A 199 30.50 -2.22 -9.22
C SER A 199 29.30 -1.52 -9.86
N ARG A 200 29.00 -1.82 -11.13
CA ARG A 200 27.82 -1.26 -11.83
C ARG A 200 26.52 -1.88 -11.38
N GLU A 201 26.53 -3.18 -11.10
CA GLU A 201 25.38 -3.87 -10.50
C GLU A 201 25.03 -3.27 -9.13
N LYS A 202 26.02 -2.95 -8.29
CA LYS A 202 25.83 -2.32 -6.98
C LYS A 202 25.13 -0.95 -7.05
N LEU A 203 25.26 -0.22 -8.15
CA LEU A 203 24.60 1.06 -8.35
C LEU A 203 23.13 0.90 -8.76
N LEU A 204 22.83 -0.09 -9.60
CA LEU A 204 21.50 -0.24 -10.19
C LEU A 204 20.55 -1.13 -9.37
N LYS A 205 21.05 -2.24 -8.82
CA LYS A 205 20.20 -3.22 -8.11
C LYS A 205 19.45 -2.60 -6.92
N PRO A 206 20.04 -1.75 -6.07
CA PRO A 206 19.31 -1.12 -4.97
C PRO A 206 18.17 -0.19 -5.40
N ALA A 207 18.25 0.40 -6.60
CA ALA A 207 17.20 1.27 -7.14
C ALA A 207 16.02 0.46 -7.74
N LEU A 208 16.24 -0.80 -8.12
CA LEU A 208 15.24 -1.66 -8.74
C LEU A 208 14.59 -2.65 -7.76
N PHE A 209 15.32 -3.06 -6.74
CA PHE A 209 14.84 -3.96 -5.69
C PHE A 209 14.72 -3.16 -4.40
N ILE A 210 13.48 -2.82 -4.01
CA ILE A 210 13.20 -2.23 -2.70
C ILE A 210 13.71 -3.21 -1.64
N ARG A 211 14.73 -2.83 -0.88
CA ARG A 211 15.14 -3.58 0.30
C ARG A 211 14.03 -3.43 1.34
N THR A 212 13.30 -4.51 1.62
CA THR A 212 12.57 -4.60 2.89
C THR A 212 13.62 -4.52 4.02
N PRO A 213 13.41 -3.71 5.06
CA PRO A 213 14.42 -3.44 6.09
C PRO A 213 14.98 -4.67 6.82
N ASN A 214 14.34 -5.85 6.70
CA ASN A 214 14.67 -7.03 7.50
C ASN A 214 15.39 -8.18 6.77
N GLU A 215 15.67 -8.09 5.48
CA GLU A 215 16.41 -9.16 4.81
C GLU A 215 17.92 -8.87 4.79
N ARG A 216 18.59 -9.24 5.88
CA ARG A 216 20.04 -9.52 5.82
C ARG A 216 20.23 -10.83 5.06
N PHE A 217 20.24 -10.76 3.72
CA PHE A 217 20.87 -11.83 2.93
C PHE A 217 22.37 -11.77 3.21
N THR A 218 22.83 -12.63 4.12
CA THR A 218 24.25 -12.88 4.37
C THR A 218 24.86 -13.48 3.12
N SER A 219 25.51 -12.64 2.33
CA SER A 219 26.30 -13.09 1.19
C SER A 219 27.61 -13.71 1.70
N ARG A 220 27.58 -15.00 2.06
CA ARG A 220 28.74 -15.90 2.08
C ARG A 220 28.21 -17.31 2.31
N GLY A 221 28.63 -18.23 1.45
CA GLY A 221 28.01 -19.54 1.31
C GLY A 221 27.94 -20.34 2.60
N ASP A 222 26.74 -20.77 2.96
CA ASP A 222 26.54 -21.88 3.86
C ASP A 222 26.23 -23.13 3.04
N ARG A 223 27.20 -24.04 3.06
CA ARG A 223 26.96 -25.47 2.92
C ARG A 223 26.21 -25.92 4.17
N ASP A 224 24.92 -25.62 4.28
CA ASP A 224 24.07 -26.34 5.21
C ASP A 224 22.72 -26.57 4.54
N ARG A 225 22.57 -27.81 4.04
CA ARG A 225 21.26 -28.35 3.69
C ARG A 225 20.43 -28.37 4.97
N PRO A 226 19.20 -27.84 5.00
CA PRO A 226 18.28 -28.22 6.05
C PRO A 226 17.99 -29.71 5.86
N ALA A 227 18.38 -30.51 6.86
CA ALA A 227 17.92 -31.87 7.01
C ALA A 227 16.39 -31.83 7.01
N PHE A 228 15.77 -32.50 6.03
CA PHE A 228 14.37 -32.86 6.09
C PHE A 228 14.18 -33.68 7.38
N MET A 229 13.62 -33.07 8.42
CA MET A 229 13.08 -33.80 9.56
C MET A 229 11.89 -34.62 9.04
N SER A 230 12.12 -35.92 8.92
CA SER A 230 11.08 -36.92 8.81
C SER A 230 10.20 -36.88 10.05
N TYR A 231 8.93 -36.51 9.91
CA TYR A 231 7.93 -36.89 10.88
C TYR A 231 7.40 -38.26 10.49
N GLY A 232 7.79 -39.27 11.27
CA GLY A 232 7.28 -40.63 11.20
C GLY A 232 6.78 -41.06 12.58
N ARG A 233 5.50 -41.47 12.59
CA ARG A 233 4.68 -42.12 13.61
C ARG A 233 4.19 -41.28 14.79
#